data_AF-A0A317N8R9-F1
#
_entry.id   AF-A0A317N8R9-F1
#
_cell.length_a   1.000
_cell.length_b   1.000
_cell.length_c   1.000
_cell.angle_alpha   90.00
_cell.angle_beta   90.00
_cell.angle_gamma   90.00
#
_symmetry.space_group_name_H-M   'P 1'
#
loop_
_entity.id
_entity.type
_entity.pdbx_description
1 polymer ?
#
loop_
_entity_poly.entity_id
_entity_poly.type
_entity_poly.pdbx_seq_one_letter_code
_entity_poly.pdbx_strand_id
1 'polypeptide(L)'
;MFSVENAGESWEALQRAVDRIVAIIQADPHKERIDRIITRWLKRHLHRLGAGINLDRLNSLVEDKAMLAENLENLVKKERLEGRQEGRLEGFAGLLRMQLAFKFGDLPSWVDEKLASATDEQLGEWGTQMLTANSLEELFKH
;
A
#
# COMPACT_ATOMS: atom_id res chain seq x y z
N MET A 1 -4.47 16.37 -10.41
CA MET A 1 -3.88 15.51 -11.46
C MET A 1 -3.37 14.25 -10.78
N PHE A 2 -4.30 13.42 -10.29
CA PHE A 2 -3.97 12.27 -9.46
C PHE A 2 -3.61 11.09 -10.35
N SER A 3 -2.50 10.45 -10.00
CA SER A 3 -1.81 9.35 -10.66
C SER A 3 -2.66 8.07 -10.76
N VAL A 4 -3.84 8.11 -11.38
CA VAL A 4 -4.75 6.97 -11.59
C VAL A 4 -4.59 6.39 -13.01
N GLU A 5 -4.11 7.18 -13.96
CA GLU A 5 -4.05 6.81 -15.39
C GLU A 5 -3.10 5.65 -15.73
N ASN A 6 -2.15 5.28 -14.85
CA ASN A 6 -1.20 4.19 -15.11
C ASN A 6 -1.61 2.79 -14.62
N ALA A 7 -2.85 2.57 -14.16
CA ALA A 7 -3.24 1.24 -13.66
C ALA A 7 -3.20 0.15 -14.76
N GLY A 8 -3.63 0.48 -15.98
CA GLY A 8 -3.57 -0.43 -17.12
C GLY A 8 -2.14 -0.78 -17.54
N GLU A 9 -1.26 0.23 -17.58
CA GLU A 9 0.16 0.04 -17.94
C GLU A 9 0.92 -0.84 -16.93
N SER A 10 0.58 -0.73 -15.62
CA SER A 10 1.23 -1.51 -14.57
C SER A 10 0.89 -3.00 -14.59
N TRP A 11 -0.36 -3.36 -14.94
CA TRP A 11 -0.80 -4.74 -15.06
C TRP A 11 -0.15 -5.45 -16.25
N GLU A 12 -0.20 -4.84 -17.44
CA GLU A 12 0.43 -5.40 -18.64
C GLU A 12 1.95 -5.52 -18.46
N ALA A 13 2.58 -4.60 -17.73
CA ALA A 13 3.99 -4.72 -17.38
C ALA A 13 4.27 -5.93 -16.47
N LEU A 14 3.41 -6.18 -15.47
CA LEU A 14 3.55 -7.31 -14.55
C LEU A 14 3.32 -8.65 -15.25
N GLN A 15 2.27 -8.74 -16.08
CA GLN A 15 2.00 -9.95 -16.86
C GLN A 15 3.15 -10.25 -17.83
N ARG A 16 3.68 -9.23 -18.54
CA ARG A 16 4.88 -9.38 -19.37
C ARG A 16 6.11 -9.82 -18.56
N ALA A 17 6.27 -9.35 -17.33
CA ALA A 17 7.38 -9.77 -16.48
C ALA A 17 7.27 -11.26 -16.09
N VAL A 18 6.07 -11.72 -15.71
CA VAL A 18 5.81 -13.14 -15.43
C VAL A 18 6.06 -13.99 -16.68
N ASP A 19 5.52 -13.59 -17.84
CA ASP A 19 5.71 -14.31 -19.10
C ASP A 19 7.20 -14.40 -19.50
N ARG A 20 7.99 -13.34 -19.26
CA ARG A 20 9.45 -13.36 -19.51
C ARG A 20 10.16 -14.35 -18.61
N ILE A 21 9.83 -14.41 -17.32
CA ILE A 21 10.43 -15.38 -16.39
C ILE A 21 10.07 -16.81 -16.83
N VAL A 22 8.82 -17.05 -17.19
CA VAL A 22 8.37 -18.36 -17.70
C VAL A 22 9.11 -18.74 -18.98
N ALA A 23 9.28 -17.81 -19.92
CA ALA A 23 10.01 -18.07 -21.16
C ALA A 23 11.49 -18.42 -20.90
N ILE A 24 12.15 -17.73 -19.96
CA ILE A 24 13.53 -18.04 -19.54
C ILE A 24 13.61 -19.45 -18.96
N ILE A 25 12.67 -19.83 -18.09
CA ILE A 25 12.62 -21.17 -17.50
C ILE A 25 12.41 -22.22 -18.59
N GLN A 26 11.47 -21.99 -19.53
CA GLN A 26 11.16 -22.94 -20.59
C GLN A 26 12.31 -23.16 -21.58
N ALA A 27 13.14 -22.14 -21.81
CA ALA A 27 14.31 -22.23 -22.69
C ALA A 27 15.49 -22.99 -22.07
N ASP A 28 15.47 -23.27 -20.76
CA ASP A 28 16.56 -23.94 -20.06
C ASP A 28 16.49 -25.48 -20.23
N PRO A 29 17.61 -26.17 -20.54
CA PRO A 29 17.66 -27.63 -20.64
C PRO A 29 17.22 -28.36 -19.36
N HIS A 30 17.32 -27.70 -18.20
CA HIS A 30 16.92 -28.19 -16.88
C HIS A 30 15.65 -27.48 -16.35
N LYS A 31 14.76 -27.01 -17.24
CA LYS A 31 13.53 -26.28 -16.92
C LYS A 31 12.74 -26.80 -15.72
N GLU A 32 12.55 -28.12 -15.58
CA GLU A 32 11.81 -28.70 -14.45
C GLU A 32 12.50 -28.51 -13.10
N ARG A 33 13.84 -28.52 -13.08
CA ARG A 33 14.61 -28.26 -11.86
C ARG A 33 14.59 -26.79 -11.52
N ILE A 34 14.79 -25.93 -12.52
CA ILE A 34 14.80 -24.47 -12.35
C ILE A 34 13.42 -24.00 -11.88
N ASP A 35 12.35 -24.42 -12.55
CA ASP A 35 10.98 -24.10 -12.17
C ASP A 35 10.72 -24.41 -10.68
N ARG A 36 11.01 -25.64 -10.24
CA ARG A 36 10.86 -26.04 -8.82
C ARG A 36 11.68 -25.18 -7.86
N ILE A 37 12.87 -24.73 -8.25
CA ILE A 37 13.71 -23.88 -7.39
C ILE A 37 13.10 -22.48 -7.29
N ILE A 38 12.75 -21.88 -8.43
CA ILE A 38 12.22 -20.51 -8.47
C ILE A 38 10.82 -20.46 -7.84
N THR A 39 9.94 -21.45 -8.07
CA THR A 39 8.63 -21.56 -7.39
C THR A 39 8.79 -21.54 -5.87
N ARG A 40 9.70 -22.37 -5.33
CA ARG A 40 9.94 -22.44 -3.87
C ARG A 40 10.55 -21.15 -3.32
N TRP A 41 11.51 -20.59 -4.04
CA TRP A 41 12.13 -19.32 -3.66
C TRP A 41 11.09 -18.19 -3.62
N LEU A 42 10.23 -18.10 -4.65
CA LEU A 42 9.21 -17.08 -4.77
C LEU A 42 8.19 -17.17 -3.65
N LYS A 43 7.65 -18.37 -3.37
CA LYS A 43 6.75 -18.60 -2.22
C LYS A 43 7.36 -18.08 -0.92
N ARG A 44 8.63 -18.43 -0.67
CA ARG A 44 9.32 -18.03 0.56
C ARG A 44 9.60 -16.52 0.60
N HIS A 45 9.89 -15.91 -0.54
CA HIS A 45 10.13 -14.47 -0.62
C HIS A 45 8.85 -13.68 -0.33
N LEU A 46 7.74 -14.01 -1.01
CA LEU A 46 6.46 -13.35 -0.82
C LEU A 46 5.89 -13.56 0.58
N HIS A 47 6.10 -14.74 1.18
CA HIS A 47 5.76 -14.98 2.57
C HIS A 47 6.57 -14.10 3.53
N ARG A 48 7.89 -13.96 3.32
CA ARG A 48 8.75 -13.08 4.15
C ARG A 48 8.42 -11.59 4.01
N LEU A 49 7.94 -11.17 2.84
CA LEU A 49 7.45 -9.81 2.63
C LEU A 49 6.10 -9.55 3.32
N GLY A 50 5.46 -10.58 3.90
CA GLY A 50 4.16 -10.41 4.52
C GLY A 50 3.03 -10.15 3.52
N ALA A 51 3.22 -10.51 2.24
CA ALA A 51 2.30 -10.18 1.15
C ALA A 51 0.86 -10.70 1.32
N GLY A 52 0.61 -11.64 2.26
CA GLY A 52 -0.72 -12.16 2.54
C GLY A 52 -1.38 -12.94 1.38
N ILE A 53 -0.62 -13.28 0.34
CA ILE A 53 -1.10 -14.03 -0.83
C ILE A 53 -1.14 -15.52 -0.51
N ASN A 54 -2.23 -16.19 -0.88
CA ASN A 54 -2.29 -17.65 -0.88
C ASN A 54 -1.59 -18.23 -2.12
N LEU A 55 -0.46 -18.89 -1.91
CA LEU A 55 0.33 -19.57 -2.94
C LEU A 55 0.38 -21.08 -2.77
N ASP A 56 -0.52 -21.67 -1.97
CA ASP A 56 -0.50 -23.11 -1.68
C ASP A 56 -0.66 -23.93 -2.95
N ARG A 57 -1.49 -23.43 -3.88
CA ARG A 57 -1.77 -24.06 -5.18
C ARG A 57 -0.72 -23.81 -6.26
N LEU A 58 0.23 -22.89 -6.04
CA LEU A 58 1.29 -22.56 -6.99
C LEU A 58 2.35 -23.69 -6.99
N ASN A 59 2.24 -24.68 -7.86
CA ASN A 59 3.18 -25.80 -7.93
C ASN A 59 4.27 -25.60 -8.98
N SER A 60 3.96 -24.85 -10.04
CA SER A 60 4.89 -24.53 -11.12
C SER A 60 4.68 -23.09 -11.59
N LEU A 61 5.76 -22.33 -11.77
CA LEU A 61 5.63 -20.99 -12.35
C LEU A 61 5.24 -21.06 -13.82
N VAL A 62 5.66 -22.11 -14.52
CA VAL A 62 5.34 -22.33 -15.92
C VAL A 62 3.86 -22.66 -16.09
N GLU A 63 3.30 -23.54 -15.26
CA GLU A 63 1.90 -23.99 -15.39
C GLU A 63 0.93 -22.99 -14.74
N ASP A 64 1.29 -22.43 -13.57
CA ASP A 64 0.41 -21.60 -12.76
C ASP A 64 0.63 -20.09 -12.96
N LYS A 65 1.25 -19.70 -14.08
CA LYS A 65 1.60 -18.30 -14.36
C LYS A 65 0.41 -17.33 -14.26
N ALA A 66 -0.78 -17.78 -14.67
CA ALA A 66 -1.99 -16.97 -14.63
C ALA A 66 -2.42 -16.69 -13.18
N MET A 67 -2.41 -17.72 -12.34
CA MET A 67 -2.69 -17.59 -10.90
C MET A 67 -1.69 -16.66 -10.23
N LEU A 68 -0.40 -16.79 -10.56
CA LEU A 68 0.62 -15.90 -10.01
C LEU A 68 0.39 -14.44 -10.42
N ALA A 69 0.11 -14.20 -11.70
CA ALA A 69 -0.13 -12.85 -12.21
C ALA A 69 -1.33 -12.20 -11.50
N GLU A 70 -2.47 -12.90 -11.40
CA GLU A 70 -3.66 -12.41 -10.71
C GLU A 70 -3.38 -12.09 -9.23
N ASN A 71 -2.69 -12.99 -8.52
CA ASN A 71 -2.34 -12.79 -7.12
C ASN A 71 -1.43 -11.57 -6.90
N LEU A 72 -0.43 -11.39 -7.76
CA LEU A 72 0.46 -10.22 -7.69
C LEU A 72 -0.27 -8.92 -8.07
N GLU A 73 -1.22 -8.98 -9.00
CA GLU A 73 -2.06 -7.84 -9.35
C GLU A 73 -2.89 -7.38 -8.15
N ASN A 74 -3.54 -8.32 -7.47
CA ASN A 74 -4.34 -8.03 -6.27
C ASN A 74 -3.49 -7.42 -5.15
N LEU A 75 -2.26 -7.91 -4.97
CA LEU A 75 -1.30 -7.31 -4.05
C LEU A 75 -1.00 -5.85 -4.43
N VAL A 76 -0.57 -5.60 -5.67
CA VAL A 76 -0.23 -4.24 -6.12
C VAL A 76 -1.43 -3.28 -6.00
N LYS A 77 -2.64 -3.74 -6.31
CA LYS A 77 -3.86 -2.95 -6.13
C LYS A 77 -4.10 -2.60 -4.67
N LYS A 78 -3.93 -3.56 -3.75
CA LYS A 78 -4.09 -3.37 -2.31
C LYS A 78 -3.08 -2.35 -1.79
N GLU A 79 -1.78 -2.56 -2.04
CA GLU A 79 -0.70 -1.66 -1.59
C GLU A 79 -0.91 -0.23 -2.10
N ARG A 80 -1.38 -0.07 -3.35
CA ARG A 80 -1.69 1.24 -3.92
C ARG A 80 -2.90 1.91 -3.26
N LEU A 81 -3.90 1.12 -2.85
CA LEU A 81 -5.06 1.63 -2.14
C LEU A 81 -4.66 2.11 -0.75
N GLU A 82 -3.86 1.31 -0.03
CA GLU A 82 -3.30 1.63 1.28
C GLU A 82 -2.44 2.89 1.21
N GLY A 83 -1.46 2.95 0.30
CA GLY A 83 -0.62 4.15 0.14
C GLY A 83 -1.41 5.40 -0.29
N ARG A 84 -2.51 5.25 -1.04
CA ARG A 84 -3.42 6.39 -1.33
C ARG A 84 -4.17 6.83 -0.08
N GLN A 85 -4.61 5.89 0.75
CA GLN A 85 -5.30 6.20 1.99
C GLN A 85 -4.35 6.89 2.97
N GLU A 86 -3.16 6.34 3.20
CA GLU A 86 -2.11 6.95 4.02
C GLU A 86 -1.78 8.36 3.54
N GLY A 87 -1.51 8.56 2.25
CA GLY A 87 -1.22 9.88 1.71
C GLY A 87 -2.38 10.88 1.84
N ARG A 88 -3.64 10.42 1.85
CA ARG A 88 -4.80 11.29 2.16
C ARG A 88 -4.83 11.67 3.63
N LEU A 89 -4.57 10.73 4.54
CA LEU A 89 -4.54 10.97 5.98
C LEU A 89 -3.43 11.93 6.36
N GLU A 90 -2.21 11.68 5.88
CA GLU A 90 -1.06 12.58 6.09
C GLU A 90 -1.33 13.98 5.54
N GLY A 91 -1.93 14.07 4.34
CA GLY A 91 -2.31 15.34 3.74
C GLY A 91 -3.36 16.09 4.57
N PHE A 92 -4.37 15.39 5.09
CA PHE A 92 -5.40 16.00 5.92
C PHE A 92 -4.84 16.43 7.28
N ALA A 93 -4.04 15.60 7.94
CA ALA A 93 -3.35 15.93 9.18
C ALA A 93 -2.46 17.17 9.01
N GLY A 94 -1.70 17.26 7.91
CA GLY A 94 -0.88 18.42 7.59
C GLY A 94 -1.71 19.70 7.40
N LEU A 95 -2.83 19.61 6.68
CA LEU A 95 -3.75 20.75 6.50
C LEU A 95 -4.35 21.20 7.84
N LEU A 96 -4.83 20.25 8.66
CA LEU A 96 -5.39 20.53 9.97
C LEU A 96 -4.33 21.19 10.88
N ARG A 97 -3.09 20.70 10.87
CA ARG A 97 -1.97 21.34 11.59
C ARG A 97 -1.80 22.79 11.20
N MET A 98 -1.80 23.11 9.90
CA MET A 98 -1.68 24.49 9.42
C MET A 98 -2.83 25.37 9.93
N GLN A 99 -4.06 24.85 9.94
CA GLN A 99 -5.23 25.58 10.44
C GLN A 99 -5.15 25.81 11.96
N LEU A 100 -4.69 24.81 12.72
CA LEU A 100 -4.49 24.94 14.16
C LEU A 100 -3.42 25.98 14.47
N ALA A 101 -2.30 25.97 13.76
CA ALA A 101 -1.25 26.97 13.93
C ALA A 101 -1.76 28.38 13.60
N PHE A 102 -2.59 28.50 12.57
CA PHE A 102 -3.21 29.77 12.20
C PHE A 102 -4.19 30.28 13.28
N LYS A 103 -5.00 29.40 13.86
CA LYS A 103 -6.03 29.78 14.86
C LYS A 103 -5.45 29.99 16.27
N PHE A 104 -4.52 29.13 16.68
CA PHE A 104 -4.04 29.06 18.07
C PHE A 104 -2.59 29.53 18.25
N GLY A 105 -1.85 29.82 17.16
CA GLY A 105 -0.46 30.23 17.21
C GLY A 105 0.51 29.05 17.33
N ASP A 106 1.57 29.21 18.11
CA ASP A 106 2.58 28.17 18.28
C ASP A 106 1.97 26.89 18.86
N LEU A 107 2.15 25.78 18.12
CA LEU A 107 1.59 24.50 18.51
C LEU A 107 2.57 23.73 19.41
N PRO A 108 2.12 23.23 20.58
CA PRO A 108 2.89 22.30 21.38
C PRO A 108 3.22 21.00 20.62
N SER A 109 4.33 20.34 20.96
CA SER A 109 4.78 19.11 20.29
C SER A 109 3.78 17.96 20.36
N TRP A 110 2.98 17.90 21.43
CA TRP A 110 1.96 16.85 21.59
C TRP A 110 0.87 16.92 20.51
N VAL A 111 0.67 18.07 19.86
CA VAL A 111 -0.27 18.22 18.74
C VAL A 111 0.22 17.43 17.53
N ASP A 112 1.52 17.45 17.25
CA ASP A 112 2.11 16.62 16.19
C ASP A 112 1.92 15.14 16.46
N GLU A 113 2.16 14.72 17.71
CA GLU A 113 1.98 13.33 18.12
C GLU A 113 0.54 12.88 17.94
N LYS A 114 -0.44 13.73 18.32
CA LYS A 114 -1.87 13.46 18.14
C LYS A 114 -2.25 13.34 16.67
N LEU A 115 -1.80 14.26 15.83
CA LEU A 115 -2.12 14.27 14.39
C LEU A 115 -1.45 13.09 13.66
N ALA A 116 -0.24 12.69 14.05
CA ALA A 116 0.48 11.58 13.45
C ALA A 116 -0.15 10.22 13.77
N SER A 117 -0.80 10.07 14.93
CA SER A 117 -1.48 8.83 15.32
C SER A 117 -2.99 8.82 15.05
N ALA A 118 -3.52 9.87 14.42
CA ALA A 118 -4.96 10.06 14.26
C ALA A 118 -5.56 9.12 13.20
N THR A 119 -6.76 8.61 13.47
CA THR A 119 -7.54 7.91 12.43
C THR A 119 -8.22 8.91 11.48
N ASP A 120 -8.74 8.41 10.35
CA ASP A 120 -9.54 9.21 9.42
C ASP A 120 -10.72 9.89 10.12
N GLU A 121 -11.41 9.14 11.00
CA GLU A 121 -12.54 9.67 11.76
C GLU A 121 -12.12 10.78 12.71
N GLN A 122 -11.01 10.61 13.46
CA GLN A 122 -10.51 11.63 14.38
C GLN A 122 -10.11 12.91 13.66
N LEU A 123 -9.41 12.81 12.53
CA LEU A 123 -9.06 13.98 11.72
C LEU A 123 -10.31 14.70 11.19
N GLY A 124 -11.35 13.95 10.78
CA GLY A 124 -12.63 14.52 10.35
C GLY A 124 -13.38 15.24 11.47
N GLU A 125 -13.45 14.62 12.64
CA GLU A 125 -14.08 15.21 13.83
C GLU A 125 -13.35 16.48 14.27
N TRP A 126 -12.02 16.43 14.40
CA TRP A 126 -11.24 17.60 14.76
C TRP A 126 -11.30 18.69 13.69
N GLY A 127 -11.33 18.35 12.40
CA GLY A 127 -11.52 19.34 11.34
C GLY A 127 -12.83 20.12 11.47
N THR A 128 -13.90 19.47 11.92
CA THR A 128 -15.20 20.11 12.15
C THR A 128 -15.21 20.90 13.46
N GLN A 129 -14.74 20.28 14.56
CA GLN A 129 -14.71 20.89 15.88
C GLN A 129 -13.74 22.06 15.97
N MET A 130 -12.68 22.08 15.16
CA MET A 130 -11.70 23.17 15.09
C MET A 130 -12.38 24.51 14.77
N LEU A 131 -13.49 24.51 14.04
CA LEU A 131 -14.23 25.73 13.71
C LEU A 131 -14.81 26.41 14.96
N THR A 132 -15.19 25.65 15.98
CA THR A 132 -15.90 26.14 17.17
C THR A 132 -15.06 26.08 18.45
N ALA A 133 -14.05 25.20 18.52
CA ALA A 133 -13.23 24.99 19.71
C ALA A 133 -12.47 26.27 20.10
N ASN A 134 -12.36 26.56 21.39
CA ASN A 134 -11.70 27.75 21.92
C ASN A 134 -10.27 27.47 22.39
N SER A 135 -9.87 26.20 22.50
CA SER A 135 -8.50 25.80 22.78
C SER A 135 -8.15 24.45 22.15
N LEU A 136 -6.85 24.13 22.12
CA LEU A 136 -6.35 22.84 21.68
C LEU A 136 -6.82 21.72 22.62
N GLU A 137 -6.87 21.96 23.93
CA GLU A 137 -7.36 20.98 24.92
C GLU A 137 -8.84 20.67 24.75
N GLU A 138 -9.65 21.66 24.33
CA GLU A 138 -11.06 21.44 23.99
C GLU A 138 -11.19 20.55 22.75
N LEU A 139 -10.36 20.79 21.74
CA LEU A 139 -10.38 20.07 20.48
C LEU A 139 -9.96 18.59 20.62
N PHE A 140 -8.89 18.32 21.37
CA PHE A 140 -8.28 16.98 21.48
C PHE A 140 -8.77 16.18 22.70
N LYS A 141 -9.92 16.55 23.28
CA LYS A 141 -10.46 15.94 24.50
C LYS A 141 -10.96 14.50 24.33
N HIS A 142 -11.11 14.04 23.07
CA HIS A 142 -11.62 12.73 22.68
C HIS A 142 -10.73 12.09 21.61
#